data_AF-F3GM08-F1
#
_entry.id   AF-F3GM08-F1
#
_cell.length_a   1.000
_cell.length_b   1.000
_cell.length_c   1.000
_cell.angle_alpha   90.00
_cell.angle_beta   90.00
_cell.angle_gamma   90.00
#
_symmetry.space_group_name_H-M   'P 1'
#
loop_
_entity.id
_entity.type
_entity.pdbx_description
1 polymer ?
#
loop_
_entity_poly.entity_id
_entity_poly.type
_entity_poly.pdbx_seq_one_letter_code
_entity_poly.pdbx_strand_id
1 'polypeptide(L)'
;MQHLMADGFTYKPRQPVDWMVCDIVEKPARNAALLETWLGEGLCREAVVNLKLPMKQRYAEVRRLLDRIEEGFQARGVRVSIGCKQLYHDREEVTCHLRRLDVAKAARK
;
A
#
# COMPACT_ATOMS: atom_id res chain seq x y z
N MET A 1 15.58 15.70 6.41
CA MET A 1 14.38 15.46 5.57
C MET A 1 14.65 16.06 4.21
N GLN A 2 14.53 15.29 3.13
CA GLN A 2 14.61 15.82 1.77
C GLN A 2 13.19 16.05 1.29
N HIS A 3 12.85 17.29 0.92
CA HIS A 3 11.55 17.61 0.33
C HIS A 3 11.68 17.59 -1.20
N LEU A 4 10.80 16.87 -1.86
CA LEU A 4 10.79 16.72 -3.31
C LEU A 4 9.48 17.30 -3.86
N MET A 5 9.59 18.21 -4.83
CA MET A 5 8.45 18.73 -5.57
C MET A 5 8.08 17.71 -6.67
N ALA A 6 7.30 16.70 -6.33
CA ALA A 6 6.87 15.64 -7.24
C ALA A 6 5.43 15.19 -6.94
N ASP A 7 4.77 14.60 -7.92
CA ASP A 7 3.48 13.91 -7.72
C ASP A 7 3.73 12.56 -7.04
N GLY A 8 3.08 12.32 -5.90
CA GLY A 8 3.23 11.09 -5.12
C GLY A 8 2.83 9.81 -5.88
N PHE A 9 1.99 9.90 -6.90
CA PHE A 9 1.59 8.75 -7.72
C PHE A 9 2.58 8.39 -8.82
N THR A 10 3.40 9.35 -9.26
CA THR A 10 4.40 9.13 -10.32
C THR A 10 5.82 9.04 -9.77
N TYR A 11 6.03 9.48 -8.53
CA TYR A 11 7.31 9.39 -7.86
C TYR A 11 7.77 7.94 -7.70
N LYS A 12 9.04 7.69 -8.05
CA LYS A 12 9.75 6.44 -7.79
C LYS A 12 11.08 6.75 -7.10
N PRO A 13 11.46 6.05 -6.03
CA PRO A 13 12.75 6.25 -5.39
C PRO A 13 13.88 5.76 -6.30
N ARG A 14 15.07 6.37 -6.19
CA ARG A 14 16.25 5.98 -6.99
C ARG A 14 16.79 4.59 -6.63
N GLN A 15 16.56 4.15 -5.39
CA GLN A 15 16.94 2.85 -4.87
C GLN A 15 15.77 2.31 -4.03
N PRO A 16 15.59 0.99 -3.91
CA PRO A 16 14.61 0.41 -3.01
C PRO A 16 14.76 0.92 -1.58
N VAL A 17 13.64 1.25 -0.94
CA VAL A 17 13.59 1.70 0.45
C VAL A 17 12.96 0.65 1.35
N ASP A 18 13.14 0.75 2.67
CA ASP A 18 12.48 -0.18 3.58
C ASP A 18 10.99 0.13 3.72
N TRP A 19 10.62 1.40 3.80
CA TRP A 19 9.27 1.86 4.09
C TRP A 19 8.74 2.85 3.06
N MET A 20 7.49 2.67 2.67
CA MET A 20 6.66 3.67 2.00
C MET A 20 5.43 3.95 2.86
N VAL A 21 5.07 5.22 3.02
CA VAL A 21 3.84 5.62 3.73
C VAL A 21 3.05 6.58 2.85
N CYS A 22 1.74 6.35 2.70
CA CYS A 22 0.89 7.16 1.85
C CYS A 22 -0.47 7.46 2.52
N ASP A 23 -0.75 8.74 2.75
CA ASP A 23 -2.04 9.26 3.20
C ASP A 23 -2.59 10.29 2.19
N ILE A 24 -2.57 9.92 0.90
CA ILE A 24 -3.14 10.76 -0.15
C ILE A 24 -4.65 10.46 -0.25
N VAL A 25 -5.45 11.52 -0.23
CA VAL A 25 -6.91 11.44 -0.41
C VAL A 25 -7.21 11.21 -1.88
N GLU A 26 -7.36 9.94 -2.27
CA GLU A 26 -7.72 9.58 -3.64
C GLU A 26 -8.61 8.33 -3.70
N LYS A 27 -9.16 8.06 -4.90
CA LYS A 27 -9.94 6.86 -5.19
C LYS A 27 -9.15 5.63 -4.77
N PRO A 28 -9.76 4.69 -4.01
CA PRO A 28 -9.07 3.51 -3.53
C PRO A 28 -8.38 2.66 -4.61
N ALA A 29 -8.96 2.60 -5.81
CA ALA A 29 -8.35 1.94 -6.97
C ALA A 29 -6.97 2.52 -7.36
N ARG A 30 -6.78 3.83 -7.18
CA ARG A 30 -5.51 4.51 -7.47
C ARG A 30 -4.46 4.20 -6.39
N ASN A 31 -4.88 4.12 -5.13
CA ASN A 31 -4.01 3.68 -4.02
C ASN A 31 -3.64 2.19 -4.14
N ALA A 32 -4.55 1.33 -4.62
CA ALA A 32 -4.24 -0.07 -4.92
C ALA A 32 -3.18 -0.18 -6.04
N ALA A 33 -3.34 0.58 -7.13
CA ALA A 33 -2.35 0.61 -8.21
C ALA A 33 -0.98 1.13 -7.73
N LEU A 34 -0.96 2.13 -6.85
CA LEU A 34 0.26 2.61 -6.20
C LEU A 34 0.95 1.49 -5.43
N LEU A 35 0.22 0.75 -4.59
CA LEU A 35 0.75 -0.38 -3.84
C LEU A 35 1.31 -1.48 -4.75
N GLU A 36 0.59 -1.84 -5.80
CA GLU A 36 1.04 -2.82 -6.79
C GLU A 36 2.36 -2.41 -7.45
N THR A 37 2.52 -1.13 -7.81
CA THR A 37 3.79 -0.62 -8.34
C THR A 37 4.88 -0.68 -7.26
N TRP A 38 4.64 -0.12 -6.08
CA TRP A 38 5.66 0.02 -5.04
C TRP A 38 6.17 -1.31 -4.48
N LEU A 39 5.27 -2.24 -4.16
CA LEU A 39 5.66 -3.55 -3.64
C LEU A 39 5.95 -4.51 -4.79
N GLY A 40 5.18 -4.49 -5.88
CA GLY A 40 5.35 -5.40 -7.01
C GLY A 40 6.66 -5.19 -7.75
N GLU A 41 7.06 -3.94 -8.00
CA GLU A 41 8.37 -3.61 -8.60
C GLU A 41 9.51 -3.64 -7.57
N GLY A 42 9.23 -3.85 -6.28
CA GLY A 42 10.25 -3.92 -5.23
C GLY A 42 10.88 -2.58 -4.88
N LEU A 43 10.14 -1.48 -5.07
CA LEU A 43 10.56 -0.13 -4.66
C LEU A 43 10.54 0.03 -3.14
N CYS A 44 9.74 -0.76 -2.43
CA CYS A 44 9.76 -0.83 -0.96
C CYS A 44 9.63 -2.27 -0.43
N ARG A 45 10.03 -2.48 0.83
CA ARG A 45 9.79 -3.76 1.55
C ARG A 45 8.45 -3.77 2.27
N GLU A 46 8.10 -2.66 2.89
CA GLU A 46 6.88 -2.48 3.68
C GLU A 46 6.17 -1.17 3.29
N ALA A 47 4.84 -1.21 3.31
CA ALA A 47 4.00 -0.06 3.03
C ALA A 47 2.92 0.12 4.09
N VAL A 48 2.63 1.36 4.46
CA VAL A 48 1.46 1.74 5.25
C VAL A 48 0.64 2.74 4.45
N VAL A 49 -0.63 2.43 4.19
CA VAL A 49 -1.50 3.31 3.39
C VAL A 49 -2.86 3.49 4.01
N ASN A 50 -3.43 4.68 3.86
CA ASN A 50 -4.81 4.96 4.21
C ASN A 50 -5.72 4.75 3.00
N LEU A 51 -6.80 3.97 3.19
CA LEU A 51 -7.85 3.77 2.21
C LEU A 51 -9.11 4.49 2.67
N LYS A 52 -9.49 5.55 1.96
CA LYS A 52 -10.69 6.34 2.26
C LYS A 52 -11.94 5.55 1.87
N LEU A 53 -12.95 5.54 2.73
CA LEU A 53 -14.17 4.73 2.56
C LEU A 53 -15.32 5.57 2.01
N PRO A 54 -16.22 4.97 1.23
CA PRO A 54 -17.48 5.61 0.86
C PRO A 54 -18.40 5.76 2.07
N MET A 55 -19.38 6.66 1.98
CA MET A 55 -20.36 6.86 3.06
C MET A 55 -21.25 5.63 3.32
N LYS A 56 -21.47 4.78 2.31
CA LYS A 56 -22.34 3.59 2.38
C LYS A 56 -21.53 2.32 2.07
N GLN A 57 -21.95 1.19 2.63
CA GLN A 57 -21.36 -0.14 2.37
C GLN A 57 -19.85 -0.23 2.66
N ARG A 58 -19.36 0.52 3.65
CA ARG A 58 -17.93 0.62 4.03
C ARG A 58 -17.22 -0.73 4.12
N TYR A 59 -17.79 -1.68 4.86
CA TYR A 59 -17.17 -3.00 5.05
C TYR A 59 -17.04 -3.78 3.73
N ALA A 60 -18.08 -3.78 2.90
CA ALA A 60 -18.06 -4.47 1.61
C ALA A 60 -17.02 -3.84 0.68
N GLU A 61 -16.89 -2.52 0.69
CA GLU A 61 -15.86 -1.82 -0.10
C GLU A 61 -14.46 -2.14 0.40
N VAL A 62 -14.20 -2.14 1.72
CA VAL A 62 -12.90 -2.55 2.28
C VAL A 62 -12.55 -3.96 1.81
N ARG A 63 -13.47 -4.92 1.91
CA ARG A 63 -13.23 -6.30 1.47
C ARG A 63 -12.89 -6.36 -0.01
N ARG A 64 -13.70 -5.73 -0.86
CA ARG A 64 -13.45 -5.67 -2.30
C ARG A 64 -12.08 -5.08 -2.64
N LEU A 65 -11.65 -4.05 -1.92
CA LEU A 65 -10.34 -3.43 -2.14
C LEU A 65 -9.19 -4.33 -1.72
N LEU A 66 -9.31 -5.00 -0.57
CA LEU A 66 -8.31 -5.96 -0.11
C LEU A 66 -8.20 -7.14 -1.06
N ASP A 67 -9.32 -7.71 -1.50
CA ASP A 67 -9.35 -8.82 -2.46
C ASP A 67 -8.68 -8.40 -3.77
N ARG A 68 -9.00 -7.22 -4.30
CA ARG A 68 -8.36 -6.67 -5.51
C ARG A 68 -6.85 -6.49 -5.35
N ILE A 69 -6.40 -5.97 -4.21
CA ILE A 69 -4.97 -5.78 -3.93
C ILE A 69 -4.27 -7.15 -3.88
N GLU A 70 -4.87 -8.13 -3.21
CA GLU A 70 -4.34 -9.49 -3.13
C GLU A 70 -4.27 -10.15 -4.51
N GLU A 71 -5.35 -10.11 -5.28
CA GLU A 71 -5.39 -10.60 -6.67
C GLU A 71 -4.31 -9.94 -7.55
N GLY A 72 -4.12 -8.62 -7.42
CA GLY A 72 -3.09 -7.87 -8.15
C GLY A 72 -1.67 -8.36 -7.85
N PHE A 73 -1.38 -8.72 -6.60
CA PHE A 73 -0.09 -9.31 -6.24
C PHE A 73 0.05 -10.76 -6.67
N GLN A 74 -1.00 -11.57 -6.54
CA GLN A 74 -1.02 -12.97 -7.00
C GLN A 74 -0.76 -13.06 -8.50
N ALA A 75 -1.41 -12.21 -9.31
CA ALA A 75 -1.20 -12.14 -10.75
C ALA A 75 0.24 -11.80 -11.14
N ARG A 76 0.99 -11.11 -10.26
CA ARG A 76 2.41 -10.76 -10.44
C ARG A 76 3.37 -11.79 -9.85
N GLY A 77 2.87 -12.84 -9.20
CA GLY A 77 3.69 -13.83 -8.49
C GLY A 77 4.41 -13.26 -7.26
N VAL A 78 3.95 -12.13 -6.71
CA VAL A 78 4.56 -11.47 -5.56
C VAL A 78 3.80 -11.88 -4.29
N ARG A 79 4.53 -12.40 -3.30
CA ARG A 79 3.92 -12.78 -2.01
C ARG A 79 3.92 -11.59 -1.07
N VAL A 80 2.75 -11.20 -0.59
CA VAL A 80 2.57 -10.13 0.40
C VAL A 80 1.80 -10.62 1.61
N SER A 81 2.09 -10.05 2.78
CA SER A 81 1.22 -10.10 3.95
C SER A 81 0.47 -8.78 4.04
N ILE A 82 -0.85 -8.83 4.29
CA ILE A 82 -1.72 -7.66 4.38
C ILE A 82 -2.42 -7.65 5.74
N GLY A 83 -2.23 -6.57 6.49
CA GLY A 83 -3.01 -6.24 7.68
C GLY A 83 -3.86 -5.00 7.42
N CYS A 84 -5.12 -5.01 7.84
CA CYS A 84 -6.01 -3.86 7.67
C CYS A 84 -6.81 -3.64 8.95
N LYS A 85 -6.86 -2.41 9.44
CA LYS A 85 -7.63 -2.03 10.62
C LYS A 85 -8.06 -0.58 10.53
N GLN A 86 -9.30 -0.30 10.94
CA GLN A 86 -9.71 1.06 11.28
C GLN A 86 -9.08 1.41 12.64
N LEU A 87 -8.04 2.24 12.62
CA LEU A 87 -7.33 2.66 13.82
C LEU A 87 -8.15 3.67 14.64
N TYR A 88 -7.73 3.95 15.86
CA TYR A 88 -8.42 4.87 16.77
C TYR A 88 -8.61 6.28 16.16
N HIS A 89 -7.66 6.73 15.35
CA HIS A 89 -7.71 8.04 14.69
C HIS A 89 -8.36 8.01 13.30
N ASP A 90 -8.69 6.82 12.78
CA ASP A 90 -9.31 6.67 11.46
C ASP A 90 -10.81 6.99 11.55
N ARG A 91 -11.25 8.04 10.84
CA ARG A 91 -12.68 8.40 10.76
C ARG A 91 -13.40 7.59 9.69
N GLU A 92 -13.37 8.06 8.45
CA GLU A 92 -14.00 7.41 7.29
C GLU A 92 -12.94 6.75 6.41
N GLU A 93 -12.04 6.01 7.04
CA GLU A 93 -10.89 5.38 6.42
C GLU A 93 -10.46 4.12 7.17
N VAL A 94 -9.60 3.33 6.54
CA VAL A 94 -8.84 2.26 7.20
C VAL A 94 -7.37 2.40 6.89
N THR A 95 -6.53 1.99 7.84
CA THR A 95 -5.10 1.88 7.64
C THR A 95 -4.72 0.45 7.28
N CYS A 96 -4.00 0.30 6.17
CA CYS A 96 -3.48 -0.98 5.70
C CYS A 96 -1.96 -1.02 5.84
N HIS A 97 -1.44 -2.09 6.43
CA HIS A 97 -0.03 -2.47 6.41
C HIS A 97 0.18 -3.59 5.41
N LEU A 98 1.19 -3.46 4.55
CA LEU A 98 1.58 -4.47 3.59
C LEU A 98 3.07 -4.76 3.71
N ARG A 99 3.44 -6.04 3.65
CA ARG A 99 4.83 -6.49 3.71
C ARG A 99 5.11 -7.50 2.61
N ARG A 100 6.13 -7.23 1.79
CA ARG A 100 6.61 -8.16 0.77
C ARG A 100 7.41 -9.32 1.42
N LEU A 101 7.10 -10.57 1.05
CA LEU A 101 7.60 -11.78 1.70
C LEU A 101 8.61 -12.58 0.86
N ASP A 102 8.64 -12.35 -0.45
CA ASP A 102 9.51 -13.01 -1.42
C ASP A 102 10.90 -12.35 -1.54
N VAL A 103 11.14 -11.23 -0.86
CA VAL A 103 12.48 -10.67 -0.72
C VAL A 103 13.25 -11.51 0.29
N ALA A 104 14.35 -12.15 -0.14
CA ALA A 104 15.29 -12.77 0.78
C ALA A 104 15.59 -11.78 1.92
N LYS A 105 15.54 -12.24 3.18
CA LYS A 105 15.95 -11.42 4.33
C LYS A 105 17.32 -10.85 3.97
N ALA A 106 17.39 -9.56 3.67
CA ALA A 106 18.67 -8.89 3.60
C ALA A 106 19.28 -9.15 4.97
N ALA A 107 20.41 -9.86 4.98
CA ALA A 107 21.14 -10.17 6.20
C ALA A 107 21.33 -8.82 6.90
N ARG A 108 20.63 -8.61 8.02
CA ARG A 108 20.90 -7.50 8.92
C ARG A 108 22.35 -7.70 9.33
N LYS A 109 23.22 -6.82 8.83
CA LYS A 109 24.59 -6.72 9.31
C LYS A 109 24.59 -5.94 10.62
#